data_AF-A0A2J7TDC5-F1
#
_entry.id   AF-A0A2J7TDC5-F1
#
_cell.length_a   1.000
_cell.length_b   1.000
_cell.length_c   1.000
_cell.angle_alpha   90.00
_cell.angle_beta   90.00
_cell.angle_gamma   90.00
#
_symmetry.space_group_name_H-M   'P 1'
#
loop_
_entity.id
_entity.type
_entity.pdbx_description
1 polymer ?
#
loop_
_entity_poly.entity_id
_entity_poly.type
_entity_poly.pdbx_seq_one_letter_code
_entity_poly.pdbx_strand_id
1 'polypeptide(L)'
;MSDILPAVEAVPINRTEHNGAIVRQKAFDQAWAMLEGELKEFGSAEILSIRNYLAQAILNEAERDESDPVILSVKALHALAVHLRNGKSPAQLASC
;
A
#
# COMPACT_ATOMS: atom_id res chain seq x y z
N MET A 1 40.00 -0.61 38.19
CA MET A 1 38.57 -0.97 38.23
C MET A 1 37.92 -0.16 37.13
N SER A 2 37.57 -0.80 36.01
CA SER A 2 37.00 -0.10 34.85
C SER A 2 35.48 -0.22 34.92
N ASP A 3 34.82 0.92 35.05
CA ASP A 3 33.37 1.02 35.01
C ASP A 3 32.86 0.55 33.64
N ILE A 4 32.18 -0.59 33.63
CA ILE A 4 31.46 -1.09 32.46
C ILE A 4 30.17 -0.27 32.38
N LEU A 5 30.12 0.69 31.47
CA LEU A 5 28.86 1.34 31.11
C LEU A 5 27.91 0.28 30.54
N PRO A 6 26.64 0.22 30.97
CA PRO A 6 25.68 -0.71 30.39
C PRO A 6 25.48 -0.36 28.92
N ALA A 7 25.66 -1.35 28.04
CA ALA A 7 25.31 -1.21 26.64
C ALA A 7 23.81 -0.91 26.55
N VAL A 8 23.47 0.33 26.19
CA VAL A 8 22.11 0.69 25.80
C VAL A 8 21.84 -0.07 24.51
N GLU A 9 21.06 -1.15 24.59
CA GLU A 9 20.52 -1.80 23.41
C GLU A 9 19.68 -0.78 22.66
N ALA A 10 20.21 -0.28 21.55
CA ALA A 10 19.46 0.53 20.62
C ALA A 10 18.35 -0.36 20.03
N VAL A 11 17.14 -0.23 20.57
CA VAL A 11 15.93 -0.77 19.96
C VAL A 11 15.92 -0.27 18.50
N PRO A 12 15.83 -1.15 17.49
CA PRO A 12 15.91 -0.71 16.10
C PRO A 12 14.60 -0.03 15.72
N ILE A 13 14.53 1.30 15.91
CA ILE A 13 13.33 2.11 15.65
C ILE A 13 12.92 2.07 14.15
N ASN A 14 13.78 1.61 13.23
CA ASN A 14 13.59 1.89 11.79
C ASN A 14 13.58 0.71 10.81
N ARG A 15 13.72 -0.55 11.26
CA ARG A 15 13.74 -1.69 10.30
C ARG A 15 12.34 -2.18 9.92
N THR A 16 11.41 -2.17 10.86
CA THR A 16 10.07 -2.73 10.65
C THR A 16 9.21 -1.84 9.74
N GLU A 17 9.27 -0.51 9.93
CA GLU A 17 8.57 0.46 9.06
C GLU A 17 9.12 0.47 7.63
N HIS A 18 10.44 0.41 7.49
CA HIS A 18 11.11 0.34 6.18
C HIS A 18 10.74 -0.93 5.41
N ASN A 19 10.68 -2.07 6.10
CA ASN A 19 10.22 -3.33 5.52
C ASN A 19 8.76 -3.26 5.07
N GLY A 20 7.88 -2.63 5.87
CA GLY A 20 6.48 -2.42 5.51
C GLY A 20 6.32 -1.55 4.25
N ALA A 21 7.11 -0.48 4.13
CA ALA A 21 7.08 0.38 2.94
C ALA A 21 7.53 -0.37 1.66
N ILE A 22 8.58 -1.20 1.75
CA ILE A 22 9.07 -2.01 0.63
C ILE A 22 8.01 -3.03 0.18
N VAL A 23 7.38 -3.72 1.13
CA VAL A 23 6.33 -4.71 0.85
C VAL A 23 5.14 -4.03 0.15
N ARG A 24 4.68 -2.88 0.66
CA ARG A 24 3.57 -2.13 0.06
C ARG A 24 3.91 -1.62 -1.34
N GLN A 25 5.13 -1.15 -1.58
CA GLN A 25 5.56 -0.73 -2.91
C GLN A 25 5.55 -1.91 -3.90
N LYS A 26 6.07 -3.07 -3.51
CA LYS A 26 6.03 -4.29 -4.35
C LYS A 26 4.60 -4.71 -4.67
N ALA A 27 3.71 -4.69 -3.67
CA ALA A 27 2.29 -4.99 -3.87
C ALA A 27 1.64 -4.01 -4.86
N PHE A 28 1.99 -2.73 -4.75
CA PHE A 28 1.49 -1.69 -5.64
C PHE A 28 1.97 -1.91 -7.08
N ASP A 29 3.27 -2.12 -7.28
CA ASP A 29 3.85 -2.33 -8.61
C ASP A 29 3.25 -3.57 -9.29
N GLN A 30 3.02 -4.65 -8.52
CA GLN A 30 2.37 -5.86 -9.01
C GLN A 30 0.92 -5.62 -9.43
N ALA A 31 0.12 -4.97 -8.57
CA ALA A 31 -1.26 -4.67 -8.88
C ALA A 31 -1.38 -3.70 -10.07
N TRP A 32 -0.49 -2.71 -10.14
CA TRP A 32 -0.47 -1.73 -11.22
C TRP A 32 -0.15 -2.37 -12.57
N ALA A 33 0.87 -3.25 -12.62
CA ALA A 33 1.22 -3.98 -13.84
C ALA A 33 0.06 -4.82 -14.39
N MET A 34 -0.82 -5.35 -13.52
CA MET A 34 -2.03 -6.08 -13.93
C MET A 34 -3.11 -5.16 -14.52
N LEU A 35 -3.11 -3.87 -14.18
CA LEU A 35 -4.10 -2.89 -14.64
C LEU A 35 -3.64 -2.12 -15.89
N GLU A 36 -2.34 -1.97 -16.14
CA GLU A 36 -1.81 -1.14 -17.23
C GLU A 36 -2.42 -1.43 -18.61
N GLY A 37 -2.77 -2.68 -18.89
CA GLY A 37 -3.46 -3.06 -20.12
C GLY A 37 -4.86 -2.46 -20.24
N GLU A 38 -5.61 -2.47 -19.14
CA GLU A 38 -7.01 -2.04 -19.03
C GLU A 38 -7.15 -0.52 -18.93
N LEU A 39 -6.13 0.17 -18.39
CA LEU A 39 -6.16 1.61 -18.16
C LEU A 39 -6.07 2.46 -19.44
N LYS A 40 -5.84 1.86 -20.60
CA LYS A 40 -5.64 2.57 -21.88
C LYS A 40 -6.84 3.40 -22.33
N GLU A 41 -8.04 3.02 -21.91
CA GLU A 41 -9.28 3.68 -22.30
C GLU A 41 -9.71 4.79 -21.30
N PHE A 42 -9.00 4.93 -20.19
CA PHE A 42 -9.34 5.85 -19.11
C PHE A 42 -8.68 7.22 -19.27
N GLY A 43 -9.37 8.26 -18.82
CA GLY A 43 -8.82 9.61 -18.72
C GLY A 43 -7.78 9.72 -17.61
N SER A 44 -6.88 10.71 -17.71
CA SER A 44 -5.80 10.93 -16.73
C SER A 44 -6.30 11.11 -15.29
N ALA A 45 -7.44 11.78 -15.10
CA ALA A 45 -8.07 11.95 -13.78
C ALA A 45 -8.57 10.62 -13.19
N GLU A 46 -9.13 9.75 -14.03
CA GLU A 46 -9.62 8.43 -13.62
C GLU A 46 -8.46 7.50 -13.28
N ILE A 47 -7.40 7.53 -14.10
CA ILE A 47 -6.16 6.79 -13.83
C ILE A 47 -5.56 7.22 -12.49
N LEU A 48 -5.49 8.52 -12.20
CA LEU A 48 -4.99 9.02 -10.92
C LEU A 48 -5.88 8.58 -9.74
N SER A 49 -7.21 8.62 -9.93
CA SER A 49 -8.20 8.17 -8.96
C SER A 49 -8.02 6.68 -8.61
N ILE A 50 -7.89 5.83 -9.64
CA ILE A 50 -7.62 4.39 -9.50
C ILE A 50 -6.30 4.14 -8.78
N ARG A 51 -5.26 4.89 -9.16
CA ARG A 51 -3.93 4.81 -8.55
C ARG A 51 -3.98 5.09 -7.05
N ASN A 52 -4.66 6.16 -6.66
CA ASN A 52 -4.79 6.56 -5.26
C ASN A 52 -5.62 5.55 -4.47
N TYR A 53 -6.73 5.07 -5.05
CA TYR A 53 -7.54 4.04 -4.41
C TYR A 53 -6.75 2.75 -4.18
N LEU A 54 -5.98 2.31 -5.18
CA LEU A 54 -5.17 1.10 -5.09
C LEU A 54 -4.10 1.20 -3.99
N ALA A 55 -3.40 2.34 -3.91
CA ALA A 55 -2.42 2.58 -2.85
C ALA A 55 -3.07 2.57 -1.46
N GLN A 56 -4.25 3.19 -1.31
CA GLN A 56 -4.99 3.20 -0.05
C GLN A 56 -5.48 1.80 0.34
N ALA A 57 -5.97 1.01 -0.63
CA ALA A 57 -6.42 -0.35 -0.37
C ALA A 57 -5.27 -1.25 0.11
N ILE A 58 -4.07 -1.11 -0.46
CA ILE A 58 -2.86 -1.82 -0.01
C ILE A 58 -2.49 -1.40 1.41
N LEU A 59 -2.54 -0.11 1.72
CA LEU A 59 -2.26 0.38 3.07
C LEU A 59 -3.25 -0.20 4.10
N ASN A 60 -4.54 -0.16 3.81
CA ASN A 60 -5.59 -0.67 4.70
C ASN A 60 -5.43 -2.17 4.98
N GLU A 61 -5.06 -2.96 3.97
CA GLU A 61 -4.82 -4.40 4.17
C GLU A 61 -3.52 -4.67 4.91
N ALA A 62 -2.47 -3.86 4.69
CA ALA A 62 -1.22 -3.97 5.43
C ALA A 62 -1.39 -3.63 6.93
N GLU A 63 -2.28 -2.69 7.25
CA GLU A 63 -2.66 -2.36 8.63
C GLU A 63 -3.48 -3.47 9.32
N ARG A 64 -3.97 -4.46 8.56
CA ARG A 64 -4.67 -5.65 9.04
C ARG A 64 -3.74 -6.86 9.21
N ASP A 65 -2.45 -6.60 9.45
CA ASP A 65 -1.38 -7.60 9.59
C ASP A 65 -1.09 -8.45 8.35
N GLU A 66 -1.52 -8.02 7.15
CA GLU A 66 -1.10 -8.66 5.91
C GLU A 66 0.29 -8.13 5.48
N SER A 67 1.23 -9.03 5.21
CA SER A 67 2.60 -8.68 4.85
C SER A 67 3.12 -9.40 3.60
N ASP A 68 2.31 -10.28 3.01
CA ASP A 68 2.64 -10.88 1.72
C ASP A 68 2.28 -9.90 0.59
N PRO A 69 3.25 -9.46 -0.24
CA PRO A 69 3.00 -8.48 -1.29
C PRO A 69 2.05 -8.98 -2.38
N VAL A 70 2.00 -10.30 -2.63
CA VAL A 70 1.08 -10.90 -3.59
C VAL A 70 -0.34 -10.91 -3.02
N ILE A 71 -0.51 -11.22 -1.73
CA ILE A 71 -1.83 -11.20 -1.11
C ILE A 71 -2.37 -9.77 -1.03
N LEU A 72 -1.52 -8.80 -0.64
CA LEU A 72 -1.87 -7.37 -0.64
C LEU A 72 -2.32 -6.90 -2.03
N SER A 73 -1.59 -7.24 -3.09
CA SER A 73 -1.92 -6.82 -4.46
C SER A 73 -3.27 -7.38 -4.91
N VAL A 74 -3.53 -8.68 -4.67
CA VAL A 74 -4.81 -9.32 -5.01
C VAL A 74 -5.97 -8.72 -4.21
N LYS A 75 -5.82 -8.52 -2.89
CA LYS A 75 -6.87 -7.92 -2.05
C LYS A 75 -7.17 -6.48 -2.47
N ALA A 76 -6.16 -5.69 -2.81
CA ALA A 76 -6.34 -4.32 -3.28
C ALA A 76 -7.04 -4.27 -4.65
N LEU A 77 -6.69 -5.15 -5.59
CA LEU A 77 -7.38 -5.29 -6.87
C LEU A 77 -8.83 -5.73 -6.68
N HIS A 78 -9.09 -6.65 -5.75
CA HIS A 78 -10.45 -7.06 -5.41
C HIS A 78 -11.26 -5.89 -4.84
N ALA A 79 -10.69 -5.11 -3.92
CA ALA A 79 -11.32 -3.92 -3.38
C ALA A 79 -11.65 -2.90 -4.48
N LEU A 80 -10.71 -2.68 -5.41
CA LEU A 80 -10.92 -1.80 -6.57
C LEU A 80 -12.05 -2.31 -7.48
N ALA A 81 -12.07 -3.61 -7.80
CA ALA A 81 -13.14 -4.19 -8.62
C ALA A 81 -14.51 -4.04 -7.95
N VAL A 82 -14.61 -4.27 -6.64
CA VAL A 82 -15.83 -4.05 -5.86
C VAL A 82 -16.23 -2.58 -5.86
N HIS A 83 -15.26 -1.67 -5.73
CA HIS A 83 -15.47 -0.22 -5.74
C HIS A 83 -16.07 0.26 -7.06
N LEU A 84 -15.46 -0.11 -8.17
CA LEU A 84 -15.91 0.21 -9.53
C LEU A 84 -17.30 -0.39 -9.81
N ARG A 85 -17.53 -1.64 -9.43
CA ARG A 85 -18.84 -2.31 -9.59
C ARG A 85 -19.96 -1.59 -8.84
N ASN A 86 -19.66 -1.05 -7.66
CA ASN A 86 -20.64 -0.40 -6.81
C ASN A 86 -20.84 1.10 -7.13
N GLY A 87 -20.11 1.65 -8.11
CA GLY A 87 -20.22 3.06 -8.52
C GLY A 87 -19.89 4.06 -7.41
N LYS A 88 -19.16 3.65 -6.37
CA LYS A 88 -18.70 4.56 -5.32
C LYS A 88 -17.43 5.24 -5.83
N SER A 89 -17.34 6.56 -5.74
CA SER A 89 -16.07 7.27 -5.98
C SER A 89 -15.11 7.05 -4.80
N PRO A 90 -13.77 7.04 -5.02
CA PRO A 90 -12.82 6.91 -3.92
C PRO A 90 -13.10 7.99 -2.89
N ALA A 91 -12.92 7.65 -1.61
CA ALA A 91 -12.95 8.66 -0.56
C ALA A 91 -11.93 9.75 -0.96
N GLN A 92 -12.43 10.94 -1.32
CA GLN A 92 -11.59 12.10 -1.49
C GLN A 92 -10.89 12.28 -0.16
N LEU A 93 -9.58 12.10 -0.13
CA LEU A 93 -8.76 12.49 1.01
C LEU A 93 -9.03 13.97 1.21
N ALA A 94 -9.80 14.28 2.26
CA ALA A 94 -10.01 15.64 2.70
C ALA A 94 -8.62 16.21 3.00
N SER A 95 -8.20 17.17 2.19
CA SER A 95 -7.01 17.97 2.46
C SER A 95 -7.20 18.66 3.81
N CYS A 96 -6.36 18.33 4.79
CA CYS A 96 -6.13 19.17 5.96
C CYS A 96 -5.00 20.15 5.66
#